data_AF-A0A952WKK5-F1
#
_entry.id   AF-A0A952WKK5-F1
#
_cell.length_a   1.000
_cell.length_b   1.000
_cell.length_c   1.000
_cell.angle_alpha   90.00
_cell.angle_beta   90.00
_cell.angle_gamma   90.00
#
_symmetry.space_group_name_H-M   'P 1'
#
loop_
_entity.id
_entity.type
_entity.pdbx_description
1 polymer ?
#
loop_
_entity_poly.entity_id
_entity_poly.type
_entity_poly.pdbx_seq_one_letter_code
_entity_poly.pdbx_strand_id
1 'polypeptide(L)'
;MARQPSIPTPTPAVPVHFDYRGAAQAAKLSENELRTLVRIFEIDYPDDLMLRELHVLRACNAIVRGLTTIGQVLGSSGSQAA
;
A
#
# COMPACT_ATOMS: atom_id res chain seq x y z
N MET A 1 10.19 -34.68 -22.84
CA MET A 1 10.77 -33.65 -21.95
C MET A 1 9.78 -33.40 -20.83
N ALA A 2 10.05 -33.87 -19.61
CA ALA A 2 9.15 -33.73 -18.47
C ALA A 2 9.32 -32.35 -17.83
N ARG A 3 8.22 -31.58 -17.69
CA ARG A 3 8.20 -30.32 -16.94
C ARG A 3 8.43 -30.62 -15.46
N GLN A 4 9.50 -30.08 -14.88
CA GLN A 4 9.71 -30.15 -13.44
C GLN A 4 8.60 -29.37 -12.71
N PRO A 5 8.05 -29.89 -11.60
CA PRO A 5 7.10 -29.15 -10.78
C PRO A 5 7.84 -27.98 -10.09
N SER A 6 7.32 -26.77 -10.25
CA SER A 6 7.80 -25.57 -9.57
C SER A 6 7.61 -25.76 -8.06
N ILE A 7 8.70 -25.81 -7.31
CA ILE A 7 8.67 -25.82 -5.85
C ILE A 7 8.09 -24.47 -5.40
N PRO A 8 7.01 -24.42 -4.62
CA PRO A 8 6.50 -23.16 -4.09
C PRO A 8 7.53 -22.58 -3.12
N THR A 9 7.98 -21.36 -3.39
CA THR A 9 8.91 -20.64 -2.52
C THR A 9 8.28 -20.48 -1.14
N PRO A 10 8.98 -20.84 -0.04
CA PRO A 10 8.44 -20.70 1.30
C PRO A 10 8.16 -19.23 1.59
N THR A 11 6.96 -18.94 2.11
CA THR A 11 6.59 -17.61 2.59
C THR A 11 7.58 -17.22 3.70
N PRO A 12 8.25 -16.06 3.60
CA PRO A 12 9.24 -15.64 4.58
C PRO A 12 8.63 -15.53 5.99
N ALA A 13 9.40 -15.96 7.01
CA ALA A 13 8.97 -16.01 8.41
C ALA A 13 8.75 -14.64 9.07
N VAL A 14 9.27 -13.58 8.44
CA VAL A 14 9.04 -12.19 8.81
C VAL A 14 8.28 -11.55 7.65
N PRO A 15 7.16 -10.84 7.90
CA PRO A 15 6.49 -10.10 6.85
C PRO A 15 7.51 -9.15 6.22
N VAL A 16 7.85 -9.40 4.96
CA VAL A 16 8.65 -8.45 4.19
C VAL A 16 7.77 -7.22 4.09
N HIS A 17 8.25 -6.09 4.62
CA HIS A 17 7.56 -4.81 4.50
C HIS A 17 7.02 -4.65 3.08
N PHE A 18 5.77 -4.24 2.94
CA PHE A 18 5.22 -4.04 1.61
C PHE A 18 6.00 -2.90 0.95
N ASP A 19 6.49 -3.09 -0.28
CA ASP A 19 7.19 -2.03 -1.02
C ASP A 19 6.20 -0.99 -1.56
N TYR A 20 5.57 -0.27 -0.64
CA TYR A 20 4.68 0.84 -0.95
C TYR A 20 5.45 2.04 -1.48
N ARG A 21 6.77 2.12 -1.24
CA ARG A 21 7.65 3.19 -1.76
C ARG A 21 7.82 3.07 -3.27
N GLY A 22 8.08 1.87 -3.79
CA GLY A 22 8.10 1.61 -5.22
C GLY A 22 6.75 1.95 -5.87
N ALA A 23 5.65 1.53 -5.25
CA ALA A 23 4.31 1.87 -5.73
C ALA A 23 4.01 3.38 -5.68
N ALA A 24 4.48 4.09 -4.65
CA ALA A 24 4.32 5.53 -4.53
C ALA A 24 5.09 6.31 -5.61
N GLN A 25 6.30 5.86 -5.94
CA GLN A 25 7.07 6.40 -7.05
C GLN A 25 6.36 6.16 -8.39
N ALA A 26 5.83 4.95 -8.61
CA ALA A 26 5.04 4.65 -9.80
C ALA A 26 3.76 5.49 -9.89
N ALA A 27 3.15 5.79 -8.74
CA ALA A 27 1.99 6.68 -8.62
C ALA A 27 2.36 8.18 -8.77
N LYS A 28 3.65 8.51 -8.91
CA LYS A 28 4.18 9.88 -8.94
C LYS A 28 3.80 10.71 -7.72
N LEU A 29 3.69 10.06 -6.56
CA LEU A 29 3.44 10.74 -5.28
C LEU A 29 4.69 11.49 -4.85
N SER A 30 4.49 12.73 -4.40
CA SER A 30 5.52 13.45 -3.65
C SER A 30 5.73 12.80 -2.28
N GLU A 31 6.89 13.06 -1.67
CA GLU A 31 7.19 12.56 -0.32
C GLU A 31 6.17 13.07 0.71
N ASN A 32 5.68 14.31 0.54
CA ASN A 32 4.70 14.90 1.43
C ASN A 32 3.32 14.22 1.32
N GLU A 33 2.88 13.90 0.11
CA GLU A 33 1.65 13.14 -0.12
C GLU A 33 1.75 11.73 0.45
N LEU A 34 2.88 11.05 0.22
CA LEU A 34 3.12 9.72 0.78
C LEU A 34 3.10 9.74 2.31
N ARG A 35 3.75 10.73 2.93
CA ARG A 35 3.76 10.88 4.39
C ARG A 35 2.35 11.13 4.94
N THR A 36 1.56 11.95 4.25
CA THR A 36 0.16 12.22 4.64
C THR A 36 -0.69 10.96 4.53
N LEU A 37 -0.52 10.20 3.44
CA LEU A 37 -1.21 8.92 3.22
C LEU A 37 -0.87 7.89 4.30
N VAL A 38 0.41 7.75 4.66
CA VAL A 38 0.84 6.87 5.76
C VAL A 38 0.22 7.30 7.08
N ARG A 39 0.20 8.62 7.35
CA ARG A 39 -0.34 9.16 8.61
C ARG A 39 -1.83 8.92 8.77
N ILE A 40 -2.60 8.93 7.69
CA ILE A 40 -4.03 8.58 7.71
C ILE A 40 -4.19 7.14 8.23
N PHE A 41 -3.50 6.18 7.61
CA PHE A 41 -3.60 4.78 8.01
C PHE A 41 -2.89 4.47 9.34
N GLU A 42 -1.97 5.33 9.79
CA GLU A 42 -1.41 5.25 11.14
C GLU A 42 -2.43 5.61 12.23
N ILE A 43 -3.38 6.50 11.95
CA ILE A 43 -4.48 6.82 12.88
C ILE A 43 -5.43 5.62 13.00
N ASP A 44 -5.76 4.98 11.88
CA ASP A 44 -6.67 3.83 11.85
C ASP A 44 -6.01 2.54 12.36
N TYR A 45 -4.70 2.39 12.15
CA TYR A 45 -3.91 1.21 12.47
C TYR A 45 -2.60 1.59 13.21
N PRO A 46 -2.70 2.10 14.46
CA PRO A 46 -1.53 2.58 15.19
C PRO A 46 -0.51 1.48 15.50
N ASP A 47 -0.99 0.27 15.83
CA ASP A 47 -0.15 -0.86 16.25
C ASP A 47 -0.03 -1.96 15.18
N ASP A 48 -0.79 -1.88 14.08
CA ASP A 48 -0.76 -2.86 12.99
C ASP A 48 -0.01 -2.31 11.77
N LEU A 49 1.32 -2.41 11.84
CA LEU A 49 2.22 -1.98 10.79
C LEU A 49 1.93 -2.68 9.45
N MET A 50 1.59 -3.97 9.48
CA MET A 50 1.37 -4.75 8.27
C MET A 50 0.12 -4.25 7.54
N LEU A 51 -0.97 -4.04 8.26
CA LEU A 51 -2.22 -3.55 7.70
C LEU A 51 -2.06 -2.11 7.20
N ARG A 52 -1.37 -1.25 7.96
CA ARG A 52 -1.01 0.11 7.53
C ARG A 52 -0.26 0.11 6.20
N GLU A 53 0.83 -0.64 6.09
CA GLU A 53 1.64 -0.70 4.86
C GLU A 53 0.87 -1.29 3.68
N LEU A 54 0.03 -2.30 3.91
CA LEU A 54 -0.85 -2.87 2.89
C LEU A 54 -1.85 -1.84 2.35
N HIS A 55 -2.46 -1.06 3.24
CA HIS A 55 -3.41 -0.01 2.85
C HIS A 55 -2.73 1.09 2.02
N VAL A 56 -1.53 1.52 2.42
CA VAL A 56 -0.71 2.47 1.64
C VAL A 56 -0.40 1.90 0.26
N LEU A 57 0.06 0.64 0.18
CA LEU A 57 0.35 -0.03 -1.09
C LEU A 57 -0.90 -0.08 -2.00
N ARG A 58 -2.05 -0.46 -1.45
CA ARG A 58 -3.32 -0.56 -2.19
C ARG A 58 -3.77 0.80 -2.72
N ALA A 59 -3.63 1.86 -1.91
CA ALA A 59 -3.92 3.22 -2.34
C ALA A 59 -3.00 3.66 -3.49
N CYS A 60 -1.69 3.45 -3.37
CA CYS A 60 -0.73 3.73 -4.45
C CYS A 60 -1.09 2.98 -5.73
N ASN A 61 -1.39 1.68 -5.64
CA ASN A 61 -1.78 0.88 -6.80
C ASN A 61 -3.10 1.35 -7.45
N ALA A 62 -4.07 1.81 -6.66
CA ALA A 62 -5.31 2.37 -7.18
C ALA A 62 -5.05 3.67 -7.97
N ILE A 63 -4.12 4.50 -7.49
CA ILE A 63 -3.69 5.74 -8.16
C ILE A 63 -2.94 5.41 -9.46
N VAL A 64 -1.99 4.46 -9.44
CA VAL A 64 -1.27 4.00 -10.63
C VAL A 64 -2.23 3.51 -11.72
N ARG A 65 -3.29 2.80 -11.32
CA ARG A 65 -4.31 2.26 -12.23
C ARG A 65 -5.34 3.30 -12.69
N GLY A 66 -5.26 4.54 -12.21
CA GLY A 66 -6.22 5.61 -12.53
C GLY A 66 -7.63 5.39 -11.95
N LEU A 67 -7.77 4.53 -10.94
CA LEU A 67 -9.05 4.24 -10.28
C LEU A 67 -9.44 5.35 -9.29
N THR A 68 -8.45 6.10 -8.80
CA THR A 68 -8.62 7.22 -7.88
C THR A 68 -7.45 8.20 -8.05
N THR A 69 -7.56 9.38 -7.45
CA THR A 69 -6.48 10.35 -7.36
C THR A 69 -6.03 10.51 -5.91
N ILE A 70 -4.79 10.96 -5.70
CA ILE A 70 -4.29 11.23 -4.35
C ILE A 70 -5.16 12.25 -3.61
N GLY A 71 -5.66 13.28 -4.31
CA GLY A 71 -6.58 14.26 -3.72
C GLY A 71 -7.89 13.63 -3.23
N GLN A 72 -8.43 12.65 -3.96
CA GLN A 72 -9.60 11.89 -3.50
C GLN A 72 -9.28 11.03 -2.28
N VAL A 73 -8.16 10.31 -2.29
CA VAL A 73 -7.76 9.47 -1.16
C VAL A 73 -7.56 10.30 0.11
N LEU A 74 -6.81 11.40 0.01
CA LEU A 74 -6.55 12.31 1.14
C LEU A 74 -7.82 13.05 1.59
N GLY A 75 -8.74 13.37 0.67
CA GLY A 75 -10.02 14.03 0.96
C GLY A 75 -11.10 13.10 1.54
N SER A 76 -11.10 11.82 1.16
CA SER A 76 -12.07 10.82 1.63
C SER A 76 -11.73 10.22 2.99
N SER A 77 -10.53 10.49 3.51
CA SER A 77 -10.07 10.02 4.82
C SER A 77 -10.88 10.58 6.00
N GLY A 78 -11.73 11.59 5.76
CA GLY A 78 -12.72 12.08 6.71
C GLY A 78 -14.10 11.38 6.66
N SER A 79 -14.33 10.41 5.77
CA SER A 79 -15.67 9.83 5.53
C SER A 79 -15.78 8.31 5.58
N GLN A 80 -14.71 7.56 5.87
CA GLN A 80 -14.80 6.11 6.14
C GLN A 80 -14.89 5.82 7.65
N ALA A 81 -15.86 6.48 8.30
CA ALA A 81 -16.34 6.12 9.63
C ALA A 81 -17.85 6.35 9.66
N ALA A 82 -18.61 5.45 9.03
CA ALA A 82 -20.06 5.31 9.21
C ALA A 82 -20.46 3.87 8.91
#